data_AF-A0AAJ4AVD1-F1
#
_entry.id   AF-A0AAJ4AVD1-F1
#
_cell.length_a   1.000
_cell.length_b   1.000
_cell.length_c   1.000
_cell.angle_alpha   90.00
_cell.angle_beta   90.00
_cell.angle_gamma   90.00
#
_symmetry.space_group_name_H-M   'P 1'
#
loop_
_entity.id
_entity.type
_entity.pdbx_description
1 polymer ?
#
loop_
_entity_poly.entity_id
_entity_poly.type
_entity_poly.pdbx_seq_one_letter_code
_entity_poly.pdbx_strand_id
1 'polypeptide(L)'
;MFATNHLIRNKIIAFFVQQPENKKHHLLSVLCQELDSLLEQAQMLDVAEANGVSKLAHNFKGLCGYLKIQNEPVFHKISGKQELLLNILMLKDEIEVVKSEI
;
A
#
# COMPACT_ATOMS: atom_id res chain seq x y z
N MET A 1 6.73 16.97 7.36
CA MET A 1 6.51 15.79 6.50
C MET A 1 6.79 14.45 7.20
N PHE A 2 7.59 14.39 8.28
CA PHE A 2 7.94 13.13 8.96
C PHE A 2 6.87 12.56 9.91
N ALA A 3 6.06 13.39 10.57
CA ALA A 3 5.11 12.92 11.61
C ALA A 3 3.96 12.04 11.08
N THR A 4 3.53 12.24 9.83
CA THR A 4 2.37 11.53 9.26
C THR A 4 2.68 10.11 8.83
N ASN A 5 3.92 9.84 8.38
CA ASN A 5 4.37 8.48 8.04
C ASN A 5 4.44 7.57 9.28
N HIS A 6 4.90 8.10 10.41
CA HIS A 6 4.95 7.35 11.67
C HIS A 6 3.57 6.85 12.12
N LEU A 7 2.49 7.60 11.87
CA LEU A 7 1.12 7.20 12.21
C LEU A 7 0.67 5.97 11.41
N ILE A 8 1.00 5.92 10.12
CA ILE A 8 0.64 4.80 9.25
C ILE A 8 1.46 3.59 9.57
N ARG A 9 2.77 3.76 9.77
CA ARG A 9 3.65 2.69 10.22
C ARG A 9 3.12 2.04 11.49
N ASN A 10 2.77 2.83 12.50
CA ASN A 10 2.22 2.32 13.75
C ASN A 10 0.89 1.56 13.54
N LYS A 11 0.04 2.00 12.62
CA LYS A 11 -1.21 1.29 12.27
C LYS A 11 -0.93 -0.06 11.61
N ILE A 12 0.03 -0.09 10.69
CA ILE A 12 0.46 -1.32 10.01
C ILE A 12 1.09 -2.29 11.03
N ILE A 13 1.97 -1.82 11.91
CA ILE A 13 2.55 -2.63 12.99
C ILE A 13 1.44 -3.18 13.88
N ALA A 14 0.54 -2.34 14.35
CA ALA A 14 -0.58 -2.76 15.20
C ALA A 14 -1.47 -3.80 14.52
N PHE A 15 -1.69 -3.68 13.21
CA PHE A 15 -2.40 -4.68 12.41
C PHE A 15 -1.70 -6.04 12.44
N PHE A 16 -0.38 -6.08 12.21
CA PHE A 16 0.38 -7.32 12.16
C PHE A 16 0.66 -7.93 13.54
N VAL A 17 0.87 -7.12 14.58
CA VAL A 17 1.08 -7.59 15.96
C VAL A 17 -0.12 -8.38 16.49
N GLN A 18 -1.33 -8.03 16.05
CA GLN A 18 -2.56 -8.75 16.41
C GLN A 18 -2.72 -10.10 15.70
N GLN A 19 -1.87 -10.41 14.70
CA GLN A 19 -1.93 -11.67 13.96
C GLN A 19 -1.11 -12.77 14.65
N PRO A 20 -1.55 -14.04 14.58
CA PRO A 20 -0.73 -15.17 14.99
C PRO A 20 0.64 -15.18 14.29
N GLU A 21 1.72 -15.51 15.00
CA GLU A 21 3.09 -15.45 14.45
C GLU A 21 3.27 -16.27 13.17
N ASN A 22 2.65 -17.45 13.11
CA ASN A 22 2.66 -18.33 11.94
C ASN A 22 1.92 -17.76 10.72
N LYS A 23 0.97 -16.83 10.94
CA LYS A 23 0.24 -16.13 9.88
C LYS A 23 0.88 -14.80 9.53
N LYS A 24 1.55 -14.15 10.48
CA LYS A 24 2.12 -12.81 10.32
C LYS A 24 3.07 -12.73 9.12
N HIS A 25 4.06 -13.61 9.06
CA HIS A 25 5.04 -13.66 7.97
C HIS A 25 4.39 -13.98 6.62
N HIS A 26 3.43 -14.91 6.61
CA HIS A 26 2.72 -15.27 5.40
C HIS A 26 1.89 -14.10 4.86
N LEU A 27 1.12 -13.42 5.71
CA LEU A 27 0.33 -12.25 5.35
C LEU A 27 1.21 -11.11 4.83
N LEU A 28 2.37 -10.91 5.46
CA LEU A 28 3.31 -9.87 5.06
C LEU A 28 3.94 -10.20 3.70
N SER A 29 4.29 -11.46 3.46
CA SER A 29 4.75 -11.93 2.14
C SER A 29 3.69 -11.75 1.05
N VAL A 30 2.44 -12.13 1.31
CA VAL A 30 1.33 -11.97 0.35
C VAL A 30 1.10 -10.49 0.05
N LEU A 31 1.13 -9.63 1.08
CA LEU A 31 0.96 -8.20 0.89
C LEU A 31 2.08 -7.58 0.03
N CYS A 32 3.34 -7.98 0.26
CA CYS A 32 4.46 -7.54 -0.58
C CYS A 32 4.24 -7.96 -2.04
N GLN A 33 3.83 -9.20 -2.29
CA GLN A 33 3.56 -9.70 -3.65
C GLN A 33 2.42 -8.95 -4.34
N GLU A 34 1.33 -8.68 -3.63
CA GLU A 34 0.20 -7.91 -4.15
C GLU A 34 0.62 -6.47 -4.49
N LEU A 35 1.45 -5.84 -3.65
CA LEU A 35 1.97 -4.50 -3.92
C LEU A 35 2.94 -4.46 -5.10
N ASP A 36 3.79 -5.49 -5.24
CA ASP A 36 4.69 -5.63 -6.39
C ASP A 36 3.92 -5.81 -7.69
N SER A 37 2.94 -6.71 -7.70
CA SER A 37 2.08 -6.90 -8.86
C SER A 37 1.31 -5.63 -9.23
N LEU A 38 0.81 -4.90 -8.23
CA LEU A 38 0.10 -3.64 -8.45
C LEU A 38 1.03 -2.55 -8.99
N LEU A 39 2.27 -2.49 -8.52
CA LEU A 39 3.29 -1.56 -9.00
C LEU A 39 3.64 -1.84 -10.46
N GLU A 40 3.90 -3.10 -10.81
CA GLU A 40 4.20 -3.52 -12.19
C GLU A 40 3.04 -3.16 -13.13
N GLN A 41 1.80 -3.48 -12.75
CA GLN A 41 0.61 -3.13 -13.52
C GLN A 41 0.47 -1.62 -13.70
N ALA A 42 0.72 -0.82 -12.65
CA ALA A 42 0.65 0.63 -12.71
C ALA A 42 1.77 1.22 -13.60
N GLN A 43 2.97 0.63 -13.58
CA GLN A 43 4.10 1.05 -14.42
C GLN A 43 3.84 0.78 -15.91
N MET A 44 3.26 -0.37 -16.23
CA MET A 44 2.92 -0.76 -17.61
C MET A 44 1.71 0.00 -18.18
N LEU A 45 0.90 0.62 -17.34
CA LEU A 45 -0.30 1.32 -17.78
C LEU A 45 0.04 2.52 -18.68
N ASP A 46 -0.65 2.66 -19.82
CA ASP A 46 -0.55 3.88 -20.61
C ASP A 46 -1.22 5.04 -19.84
N VAL A 47 -0.61 6.22 -19.87
CA VAL A 47 -1.14 7.45 -19.23
C VAL A 47 -2.52 7.81 -19.80
N ALA A 48 -2.80 7.44 -21.05
CA ALA A 48 -4.09 7.67 -21.70
C ALA A 48 -5.22 6.73 -21.21
N GLU A 49 -4.91 5.63 -20.51
CA GLU A 49 -5.89 4.62 -20.09
C GLU A 49 -6.53 4.94 -18.73
N ALA A 50 -7.42 5.93 -18.69
CA ALA A 50 -8.13 6.35 -17.47
C ALA A 50 -8.89 5.22 -16.75
N ASN A 51 -9.44 4.25 -17.50
CA ASN A 51 -10.09 3.07 -16.94
C ASN A 51 -9.11 2.16 -16.20
N GLY A 52 -7.89 2.03 -16.72
CA GLY A 52 -6.81 1.27 -16.10
C GLY A 52 -6.39 1.89 -14.77
N VAL A 53 -6.19 3.21 -14.75
CA VAL A 53 -5.87 3.95 -13.51
C VAL A 53 -6.96 3.73 -12.47
N SER A 54 -8.23 3.85 -12.86
CA SER A 54 -9.38 3.68 -11.96
C SER A 54 -9.45 2.28 -11.36
N LYS A 55 -9.20 1.24 -12.17
CA LYS A 55 -9.15 -0.16 -11.71
C LYS A 55 -8.03 -0.37 -10.70
N LEU A 56 -6.81 0.07 -11.01
CA LEU A 56 -5.67 -0.10 -10.12
C LEU A 56 -5.80 0.74 -8.84
N ALA A 57 -6.38 1.95 -8.93
CA ALA A 57 -6.70 2.77 -7.77
C ALA A 57 -7.72 2.10 -6.84
N HIS A 58 -8.71 1.40 -7.40
CA HIS A 58 -9.64 0.60 -6.62
C HIS A 58 -8.93 -0.56 -5.90
N ASN A 59 -8.05 -1.28 -6.60
CA ASN A 59 -7.26 -2.36 -6.00
C ASN A 59 -6.36 -1.85 -4.88
N PHE A 60 -5.67 -0.73 -5.09
CA PHE A 60 -4.87 -0.05 -4.07
C PHE A 60 -5.70 0.28 -2.83
N LYS A 61 -6.89 0.87 -3.01
CA LYS A 61 -7.82 1.16 -1.90
C LYS A 61 -8.26 -0.10 -1.17
N GLY A 62 -8.42 -1.21 -1.88
CA GLY A 62 -8.70 -2.52 -1.29
C GLY A 62 -7.59 -2.97 -0.32
N LEU A 63 -6.32 -2.86 -0.74
CA LEU A 63 -5.16 -3.16 0.12
C LEU A 63 -5.10 -2.23 1.33
N CYS A 64 -5.29 -0.92 1.13
CA CYS A 64 -5.36 0.02 2.25
C CYS A 64 -6.55 -0.29 3.18
N GLY A 65 -7.68 -0.75 2.63
CA GLY A 65 -8.86 -1.18 3.38
C GLY A 65 -8.58 -2.38 4.27
N TYR A 66 -7.88 -3.37 3.73
CA TYR A 66 -7.43 -4.55 4.46
C TYR A 66 -6.54 -4.17 5.66
N LEU A 67 -5.63 -3.22 5.45
CA LEU A 67 -4.73 -2.68 6.48
C LEU A 67 -5.39 -1.63 7.40
N LYS A 68 -6.65 -1.26 7.17
CA LYS A 68 -7.39 -0.21 7.89
C LYS A 68 -6.73 1.18 7.81
N ILE A 69 -6.14 1.51 6.66
CA ILE A 69 -5.46 2.79 6.36
C ILE A 69 -6.04 3.50 5.13
N GLN A 70 -7.23 3.13 4.64
CA GLN A 70 -7.78 3.64 3.38
C GLN A 70 -8.08 5.15 3.34
N ASN A 71 -8.19 5.81 4.50
CA ASN A 71 -8.53 7.23 4.61
C ASN A 71 -7.39 8.06 5.21
N GLU A 72 -6.17 7.52 5.23
CA GLU A 72 -5.06 8.23 5.84
C GLU A 72 -4.63 9.43 4.99
N PRO A 73 -4.37 10.59 5.61
CA PRO A 73 -4.06 11.84 4.90
C PRO A 73 -2.71 11.81 4.18
N VAL A 74 -1.88 10.78 4.39
CA VAL A 74 -0.63 10.60 3.66
C VAL A 74 -0.87 10.30 2.19
N PHE A 75 -1.99 9.64 1.88
CA PHE A 75 -2.25 9.16 0.53
C PHE A 75 -2.82 10.31 -0.29
N HIS A 76 -2.20 10.54 -1.44
CA HIS A 76 -2.66 11.55 -2.37
C HIS A 76 -3.99 11.11 -2.99
N LYS A 77 -4.84 12.08 -3.32
CA LYS A 77 -6.02 11.80 -4.14
C LYS A 77 -5.53 11.27 -5.50
N ILE A 78 -5.93 10.05 -5.85
CA ILE A 78 -5.51 9.43 -7.10
C ILE A 78 -6.32 10.03 -8.25
N SER A 79 -5.73 10.99 -8.97
CA SER A 79 -6.27 11.59 -10.20
C SER A 79 -5.64 11.03 -11.47
N GLY A 80 -4.48 10.39 -11.37
CA GLY A 80 -3.75 9.83 -12.50
C GLY A 80 -2.73 8.77 -12.09
N LYS A 81 -1.96 8.31 -13.09
CA LYS A 81 -0.93 7.29 -12.94
C LYS A 81 0.16 7.70 -11.95
N GLN A 82 0.58 8.97 -11.96
CA GLN A 82 1.67 9.44 -11.12
C GLN A 82 1.30 9.39 -9.63
N GLU A 83 0.10 9.85 -9.27
CA GLU A 83 -0.37 9.79 -7.88
C GLU A 83 -0.60 8.34 -7.42
N LEU A 84 -1.07 7.47 -8.32
CA LEU A 84 -1.20 6.04 -8.05
C LEU A 84 0.18 5.42 -7.75
N LEU A 85 1.17 5.63 -8.61
CA LEU A 85 2.53 5.11 -8.42
C LEU A 85 3.16 5.63 -7.13
N LEU A 86 3.02 6.92 -6.84
CA LEU A 86 3.53 7.52 -5.61
C LEU A 86 2.91 6.85 -4.38
N ASN A 87 1.59 6.69 -4.35
CA ASN A 87 0.91 6.06 -3.22
C ASN A 87 1.29 4.58 -3.03
N ILE A 88 1.46 3.83 -4.14
CA ILE A 88 1.93 2.43 -4.08
C ILE A 88 3.34 2.36 -3.50
N LEU A 89 4.26 3.20 -3.99
CA LEU A 89 5.64 3.25 -3.52
C LEU A 89 5.73 3.64 -2.04
N MET A 90 4.94 4.63 -1.62
CA MET A 90 4.88 5.03 -0.21
C MET A 90 4.41 3.89 0.69
N LEU A 91 3.35 3.17 0.29
CA LEU A 91 2.88 2.02 1.08
C LEU A 91 3.93 0.90 1.12
N LYS A 92 4.57 0.61 -0.01
CA LYS A 92 5.62 -0.42 -0.10
C LYS A 92 6.80 -0.10 0.82
N ASP A 93 7.26 1.16 0.85
CA ASP A 93 8.33 1.61 1.75
C ASP A 93 7.96 1.39 3.21
N GLU A 94 6.74 1.79 3.62
CA GLU A 94 6.29 1.56 4.99
C GLU A 94 6.17 0.07 5.34
N ILE A 95 5.71 -0.79 4.41
CA ILE A 95 5.67 -2.24 4.62
C ILE A 95 7.07 -2.84 4.79
N GLU A 96 8.06 -2.41 3.99
CA GLU A 96 9.43 -2.91 4.13
C GLU A 96 10.05 -2.49 5.46
N VAL A 97 9.77 -1.27 5.95
CA VAL A 97 10.20 -0.86 7.27
C VAL A 97 9.55 -1.73 8.34
N VAL A 98 8.24 -1.95 8.28
CA VAL A 98 7.54 -2.84 9.24
C VAL A 98 8.08 -4.27 9.19
N LYS A 99 8.43 -4.78 8.02
CA LYS A 99 9.05 -6.10 7.86
C LYS A 99 10.39 -6.22 8.59
N SER A 100 11.15 -5.12 8.69
CA SER A 100 12.41 -5.09 9.44
C SER A 100 12.24 -4.94 10.96
N GLU A 101 11.08 -4.47 11.41
CA GLU A 101 10.75 -4.23 12.81
C GLU A 101 10.03 -5.42 13.50
N ILE A 102 9.59 -6.41 12.73
CA ILE A 102 8.86 -7.61 13.16
C ILE A 102 9.76 -8.84 13.01
#